data_AF-A0A9J6GEW3-F1
#
_entry.id   AF-A0A9J6GEW3-F1
#
_cell.length_a   1.000
_cell.length_b   1.000
_cell.length_c   1.000
_cell.angle_alpha   90.00
_cell.angle_beta   90.00
_cell.angle_gamma   90.00
#
_symmetry.space_group_name_H-M   'P 1'
#
loop_
_entity.id
_entity.type
_entity.pdbx_description
1 polymer ?
#
loop_
_entity_poly.entity_id
_entity_poly.type
_entity_poly.pdbx_seq_one_letter_code
_entity_poly.pdbx_strand_id
1 'polypeptide(L)'
;MDASMKRRYAAMAAALEETDDDNFMDRRKQRSCWVKSWMEEKSLGVQHLLYNKLERDPGEYKRLLRVSNDVFLQLLARTESRLQKQNTNMRRPISAATRLQLTLRYLASGTYISLRFHSLSAR
;
A
#
# COMPACT_ATOMS: atom_id res chain seq x y z
N MET A 1 6.07 58.84 -9.83
CA MET A 1 6.03 57.67 -10.75
C MET A 1 5.69 58.17 -12.14
N ASP A 2 6.69 58.23 -13.01
CA ASP A 2 6.66 58.91 -14.31
C ASP A 2 5.70 58.22 -15.32
N ALA A 3 5.03 59.01 -16.17
CA ALA A 3 4.02 58.53 -17.12
C ALA A 3 4.62 57.58 -18.17
N SER A 4 5.91 57.76 -18.50
CA SER A 4 6.68 56.89 -19.39
C SER A 4 6.78 55.46 -18.84
N MET A 5 7.04 55.33 -17.54
CA MET A 5 7.19 54.05 -16.85
C MET A 5 5.87 53.25 -16.85
N LYS A 6 4.74 53.93 -16.61
CA LYS A 6 3.41 53.31 -16.67
C LYS A 6 3.06 52.76 -18.06
N ARG A 7 3.43 53.48 -19.13
CA ARG A 7 3.23 53.03 -20.52
C ARG A 7 4.07 51.80 -20.86
N ARG A 8 5.31 51.73 -20.34
CA ARG A 8 6.19 50.57 -20.52
C ARG A 8 5.64 49.33 -19.80
N TYR A 9 5.11 49.49 -18.59
CA TYR A 9 4.45 48.38 -17.88
C TYR A 9 3.15 47.94 -18.56
N ALA A 10 2.36 48.87 -19.09
CA ALA A 10 1.14 48.53 -19.84
C ALA A 10 1.47 47.78 -21.14
N ALA A 11 2.50 48.21 -21.89
CA ALA A 11 2.96 47.51 -23.09
C ALA A 11 3.52 46.11 -22.76
N MET A 12 4.23 45.97 -21.62
CA MET A 12 4.73 44.68 -21.14
C MET A 12 3.59 43.73 -20.75
N ALA A 13 2.53 44.25 -20.11
CA ALA A 13 1.36 43.46 -19.72
C ALA A 13 0.57 42.98 -20.95
N ALA A 14 0.35 43.86 -21.93
CA ALA A 14 -0.31 43.50 -23.20
C ALA A 14 0.50 42.46 -24.01
N ALA A 15 1.83 42.58 -24.01
CA ALA A 15 2.70 41.59 -24.66
C ALA A 15 2.72 40.22 -23.94
N LEU A 16 2.34 40.17 -22.65
CA LEU A 16 2.18 38.94 -21.89
C LEU A 16 0.78 38.33 -22.00
N GLU A 17 -0.22 39.13 -22.41
CA GLU A 17 -1.57 38.64 -22.76
C GLU A 17 -1.60 37.95 -24.15
N GLU A 18 -0.64 38.22 -25.04
CA GLU A 18 -0.59 37.58 -26.37
C GLU A 18 -0.06 36.13 -26.39
N THR A 19 0.23 35.55 -25.23
CA THR A 19 0.53 34.11 -25.13
C THR A 19 -0.55 33.39 -24.33
N ASP A 20 -1.76 33.34 -24.88
CA ASP A 20 -2.77 32.33 -24.55
C ASP A 20 -2.29 30.95 -25.06
N ASP A 21 -1.18 30.48 -24.48
CA ASP A 21 -0.83 29.06 -24.50
C ASP A 21 -1.28 28.51 -23.14
N ASP A 22 -2.60 28.29 -23.03
CA ASP A 22 -3.36 27.72 -21.89
C ASP A 22 -2.91 26.30 -21.46
N ASN A 23 -1.66 25.91 -21.76
CA ASN A 23 -1.17 24.55 -21.64
C ASN A 23 0.23 24.41 -21.01
N PHE A 24 0.78 25.48 -20.43
CA PHE A 24 2.10 25.40 -19.79
C PHE A 24 2.08 24.90 -18.33
N MET A 25 0.95 25.02 -17.63
CA MET A 25 0.86 24.66 -16.20
C MET A 25 0.35 23.24 -15.89
N ASP A 26 -0.11 22.48 -16.89
CA ASP A 26 -0.74 21.16 -16.66
C ASP A 26 0.07 19.94 -17.09
N ARG A 27 1.34 20.11 -17.47
CA ARG A 27 2.27 18.98 -17.62
C ARG A 27 2.95 18.60 -16.32
N ARG A 28 2.21 18.56 -15.21
CA ARG A 28 2.70 17.84 -14.02
C ARG A 28 2.83 16.37 -14.41
N LYS A 29 4.07 15.96 -14.68
CA LYS A 29 4.44 14.60 -15.03
C LYS A 29 3.74 13.65 -14.06
N GLN A 30 2.76 12.89 -14.57
CA GLN A 30 2.00 11.93 -13.78
C GLN A 30 3.00 11.04 -13.05
N ARG A 31 3.09 11.22 -11.72
CA ARG A 31 4.02 10.42 -10.92
C ARG A 31 3.57 8.98 -11.06
N SER A 32 4.49 8.09 -11.41
CA SER A 32 4.23 6.66 -11.37
C SER A 32 3.74 6.30 -9.98
N CYS A 33 2.48 5.89 -9.88
CA CYS A 33 1.93 5.41 -8.64
C CYS A 33 2.53 4.03 -8.34
N TRP A 34 3.20 3.91 -7.19
CA TRP A 34 3.75 2.64 -6.71
C TRP A 34 2.66 1.59 -6.48
N VAL A 35 1.44 2.04 -6.19
CA VAL A 35 0.25 1.21 -6.00
C VAL A 35 -0.76 1.61 -7.06
N LYS A 36 -1.26 0.63 -7.82
CA LYS A 36 -2.34 0.85 -8.78
C LYS A 36 -3.65 1.08 -8.00
N SER A 37 -4.52 1.98 -8.47
CA SER A 37 -5.77 2.35 -7.79
C SER A 37 -6.66 1.14 -7.44
N TRP A 38 -6.76 0.14 -8.31
CA TRP A 38 -7.52 -1.10 -8.04
C TRP A 38 -6.93 -1.96 -6.89
N MET A 39 -5.68 -1.71 -6.49
CA MET A 39 -5.03 -2.38 -5.36
C MET A 39 -5.23 -1.61 -4.04
N GLU A 40 -5.74 -0.38 -4.09
CA GLU A 40 -6.10 0.41 -2.91
C GLU A 40 -7.39 -0.09 -2.27
N GLU A 41 -8.30 -0.66 -3.06
CA GLU A 41 -9.52 -1.33 -2.60
C GLU A 41 -9.19 -2.69 -1.96
N LYS A 42 -8.49 -2.64 -0.82
CA LYS A 42 -8.28 -3.81 0.05
C LYS A 42 -9.51 -3.99 0.94
N SER A 43 -10.60 -4.46 0.35
CA SER A 43 -11.68 -5.12 1.11
C SER A 43 -11.13 -6.42 1.68
N LEU A 44 -10.40 -6.35 2.81
CA LEU A 44 -9.81 -7.48 3.55
C LEU A 44 -9.12 -8.52 2.63
N GLY A 45 -7.81 -8.40 2.41
CA GLY A 45 -7.10 -9.32 1.51
C GLY A 45 -7.44 -10.79 1.76
N VAL A 46 -7.52 -11.60 0.69
CA VAL A 46 -8.02 -13.00 0.68
C VAL A 46 -7.56 -13.83 1.88
N GLN A 47 -6.31 -13.63 2.31
CA GLN A 47 -5.73 -14.30 3.45
C GLN A 47 -6.48 -14.00 4.77
N HIS A 48 -6.86 -12.75 5.02
CA HIS A 48 -7.60 -12.34 6.20
C HIS A 48 -9.04 -12.91 6.21
N LEU A 49 -9.72 -12.87 5.07
CA LEU A 49 -11.04 -13.49 4.91
C LEU A 49 -10.99 -15.02 5.08
N LEU A 50 -9.93 -15.65 4.58
CA LEU A 50 -9.71 -17.08 4.72
C LEU A 50 -9.51 -17.46 6.19
N TYR A 51 -8.64 -16.76 6.92
CA TYR A 51 -8.40 -17.11 8.32
C TYR A 51 -9.56 -16.78 9.24
N ASN A 52 -10.30 -15.70 9.02
CA ASN A 52 -11.53 -15.43 9.78
C ASN A 52 -12.57 -16.56 9.61
N LYS A 53 -12.58 -17.23 8.45
CA LYS A 53 -13.42 -18.41 8.22
C LYS A 53 -12.83 -19.66 8.86
N LEU A 54 -11.51 -19.85 8.78
CA LEU A 54 -10.81 -21.00 9.37
C LEU A 54 -10.76 -20.95 10.90
N GLU A 55 -10.84 -19.79 11.54
CA GLU A 55 -10.98 -19.70 13.00
C GLU A 55 -12.27 -20.37 13.51
N ARG A 56 -13.30 -20.45 12.66
CA ARG A 56 -14.54 -21.16 12.98
C ARG A 56 -14.41 -22.68 12.81
N ASP A 57 -13.36 -23.15 12.13
CA ASP A 57 -13.07 -24.57 11.93
C ASP A 57 -11.60 -24.90 12.32
N PRO A 58 -11.37 -25.31 13.58
CA PRO A 58 -10.03 -25.59 14.07
C PRO A 58 -9.34 -26.75 13.34
N GLY A 59 -10.09 -27.65 12.70
CA GLY A 59 -9.53 -28.77 11.92
C GLY A 59 -8.84 -28.27 10.65
N GLU A 60 -9.54 -27.45 9.86
CA GLU A 60 -9.00 -26.86 8.64
C GLU A 60 -7.86 -25.86 8.93
N TYR A 61 -7.95 -25.12 10.05
CA TYR A 61 -6.85 -24.26 10.51
C TYR A 61 -5.56 -25.06 10.72
N LYS A 62 -5.65 -26.17 11.46
CA LYS A 62 -4.51 -27.07 11.70
C LYS A 62 -4.03 -27.73 10.42
N ARG A 63 -4.92 -28.09 9.49
CA ARG A 63 -4.54 -28.65 8.17
C ARG A 63 -3.72 -27.67 7.34
N LEU A 64 -4.10 -26.40 7.34
CA LEU A 64 -3.52 -25.38 6.48
C LEU A 64 -2.18 -24.85 7.01
N LEU A 65 -2.06 -24.69 8.32
CA LEU A 65 -0.87 -24.14 8.96
C LEU A 65 0.03 -25.20 9.60
N ARG A 66 -0.45 -26.45 9.78
CA ARG A 66 0.19 -27.52 10.56
C ARG A 66 0.43 -27.16 12.04
N VAL A 67 -0.25 -26.13 12.54
CA VAL A 67 -0.21 -25.66 13.93
C VAL A 67 -1.63 -25.41 14.43
N SER A 68 -1.89 -25.68 15.71
CA SER A 68 -3.18 -25.34 16.33
C SER A 68 -3.27 -23.83 16.58
N ASN A 69 -4.50 -23.34 16.78
CA ASN A 69 -4.74 -21.93 17.05
C ASN A 69 -4.01 -21.46 18.34
N ASP A 70 -4.05 -22.25 19.41
CA ASP A 70 -3.40 -21.89 20.68
C ASP A 70 -1.88 -21.72 20.53
N VAL A 71 -1.24 -22.65 19.81
CA VAL A 71 0.21 -22.59 19.54
C VAL A 71 0.52 -21.40 18.63
N PHE A 72 -0.34 -21.12 17.67
CA PHE A 72 -0.20 -19.93 16.83
C PHE A 72 -0.23 -18.64 17.66
N LEU A 73 -1.17 -18.50 18.59
CA LEU A 73 -1.28 -17.32 19.46
C LEU A 73 -0.04 -17.17 20.36
N GLN A 74 0.48 -18.27 20.90
CA GLN A 74 1.72 -18.26 21.69
C GLN A 74 2.93 -17.83 20.84
N LEU A 75 3.03 -18.32 19.60
CA LEU A 75 4.07 -17.91 18.66
C LEU A 75 3.94 -16.44 18.29
N LEU A 76 2.71 -15.98 18.07
CA LEU A 76 2.43 -14.58 17.75
C LEU A 76 2.88 -13.67 18.89
N ALA A 77 2.51 -13.96 20.14
CA ALA A 77 2.92 -13.16 21.30
C ALA A 77 4.45 -13.01 21.42
N ARG A 78 5.21 -14.06 21.06
CA ARG A 78 6.69 -14.03 21.09
C ARG A 78 7.31 -13.30 19.91
N THR A 79 6.66 -13.33 18.75
CA THR A 79 7.23 -12.81 17.50
C THR A 79 6.68 -11.44 17.11
N GLU A 80 5.57 -11.01 17.71
CA GLU A 80 4.87 -9.77 17.39
C GLU A 80 5.81 -8.56 17.44
N SER A 81 6.65 -8.45 18.46
CA SER A 81 7.63 -7.35 18.59
C SER A 81 8.60 -7.23 17.41
N ARG A 82 8.98 -8.36 16.79
CA ARG A 82 9.85 -8.41 15.61
C ARG A 82 9.07 -8.28 14.32
N LEU A 83 7.78 -8.64 14.34
CA LEU A 83 6.93 -8.66 13.17
C LEU A 83 6.13 -7.36 12.99
N GLN A 84 5.96 -6.57 14.02
CA GLN A 84 5.22 -5.32 13.94
C GLN A 84 6.02 -4.30 13.12
N LYS A 85 5.39 -3.76 12.08
CA LYS A 85 5.93 -2.64 11.31
C LYS A 85 5.27 -1.35 11.77
N GLN A 86 6.05 -0.27 11.77
CA GLN A 86 5.52 1.07 12.01
C GLN A 86 4.57 1.47 10.87
N ASN A 87 3.52 2.19 11.23
CA ASN A 87 2.59 2.74 10.26
C ASN A 87 3.24 3.94 9.56
N THR A 88 3.08 4.05 8.24
CA THR A 88 3.58 5.17 7.45
C THR A 88 2.43 5.82 6.69
N ASN A 89 2.57 7.10 6.32
CA ASN A 89 1.55 7.82 5.55
C ASN A 89 1.33 7.27 4.13
N MET A 90 2.22 6.39 3.63
CA MET A 90 2.11 5.85 2.29
C MET A 90 1.23 4.60 2.24
N ARG A 91 1.43 3.65 3.16
CA ARG A 91 0.71 2.38 3.15
C ARG A 91 0.60 1.78 4.55
N ARG A 92 -0.61 1.35 4.90
CA ARG A 92 -0.82 0.58 6.14
C ARG A 92 -0.01 -0.72 6.12
N PRO A 93 0.81 -0.98 7.15
CA PRO A 93 1.57 -2.21 7.23
C PRO A 93 0.63 -3.42 7.36
N ILE A 94 1.11 -4.55 6.87
CA ILE A 94 0.41 -5.82 7.07
C ILE A 94 0.54 -6.21 8.54
N SER A 95 -0.56 -6.64 9.16
CA SER A 95 -0.55 -7.04 10.56
C SER A 95 0.43 -8.18 10.82
N ALA A 96 1.05 -8.18 12.01
CA ALA A 96 2.00 -9.21 12.43
C ALA A 96 1.40 -10.62 12.30
N ALA A 97 0.13 -10.78 12.73
CA ALA A 97 -0.63 -12.03 12.62
C ALA A 97 -0.71 -12.55 11.17
N THR A 98 -1.10 -11.70 10.23
CA THR A 98 -1.24 -12.09 8.82
C THR A 98 0.10 -12.53 8.23
N ARG A 99 1.19 -11.84 8.60
CA ARG A 99 2.53 -12.21 8.13
C ARG A 99 2.96 -13.55 8.74
N LEU A 100 2.72 -13.78 10.02
CA LEU A 100 3.04 -15.05 10.67
C LEU A 100 2.27 -16.21 10.01
N GLN A 101 0.98 -16.03 9.76
CA GLN A 101 0.16 -17.03 9.06
C GLN A 101 0.69 -17.35 7.65
N LEU A 102 1.06 -16.32 6.88
CA LEU A 102 1.68 -16.49 5.57
C LEU A 102 2.99 -17.29 5.66
N THR A 103 3.84 -16.96 6.64
CA THR A 103 5.11 -17.67 6.83
C THR A 103 4.91 -19.13 7.21
N LEU A 104 3.98 -19.42 8.12
CA LEU A 104 3.67 -20.78 8.53
C LEU A 104 3.05 -21.58 7.39
N ARG A 105 2.14 -20.98 6.61
CA ARG A 105 1.60 -21.61 5.40
C ARG A 105 2.70 -21.95 4.39
N TYR A 106 3.65 -21.02 4.20
CA TYR A 106 4.81 -21.23 3.33
C TYR A 106 5.69 -22.38 3.85
N LEU A 107 5.99 -22.42 5.14
CA LEU A 107 6.77 -23.49 5.77
C LEU A 107 6.04 -24.86 5.71
N ALA A 108 4.72 -24.86 5.82
CA ALA A 108 3.92 -26.08 5.76
C ALA A 108 3.79 -26.64 4.33
N SER A 109 3.51 -25.76 3.35
CA SER A 109 3.19 -26.18 1.97
C SER A 109 4.37 -26.10 1.00
N GLY A 110 5.44 -25.37 1.33
CA GLY A 110 6.61 -25.14 0.47
C GLY A 110 6.35 -24.31 -0.79
N THR A 111 5.12 -23.81 -0.99
CA THR A 111 4.72 -23.08 -2.20
C THR A 111 4.68 -21.57 -1.97
N TYR A 112 5.29 -20.83 -2.88
CA TYR A 112 5.34 -19.36 -2.86
C TYR A 112 4.07 -18.71 -3.44
N ILE A 113 3.07 -19.49 -3.87
CA ILE A 113 1.89 -18.98 -4.58
C ILE A 113 1.10 -18.00 -3.68
N SER A 114 1.05 -18.24 -2.37
CA SER A 114 0.47 -17.31 -1.40
C SER A 114 1.30 -16.04 -1.16
N LEU A 115 2.60 -16.06 -1.48
CA LEU A 115 3.49 -14.91 -1.35
C LEU A 115 3.40 -13.96 -2.54
N ARG A 116 3.17 -14.46 -3.78
CA ARG A 116 3.15 -13.63 -5.00
C ARG A 116 2.14 -12.48 -4.95
N PHE A 117 0.98 -12.68 -4.33
CA PHE A 117 -0.04 -11.64 -4.19
C PHE A 117 0.27 -10.60 -3.10
N HIS A 118 1.32 -10.84 -2.31
CA HIS A 118 1.66 -10.02 -1.15
C HIS A 118 3.05 -9.36 -1.24
N SER A 119 4.00 -10.03 -1.90
CA SER A 119 5.41 -9.63 -1.97
C SER A 119 5.73 -8.61 -3.07
N LEU A 120 4.83 -8.39 -4.04
CA LEU A 120 4.95 -7.31 -5.04
C LEU A 120 4.82 -5.89 -4.44
N SER A 121 4.75 -5.77 -3.12
CA SER A 121 4.49 -4.50 -2.43
C SER A 121 5.30 -4.35 -1.14
N ALA A 122 6.45 -5.02 -1.05
CA ALA A 122 7.38 -4.87 0.05
C ALA A 122 8.83 -4.79 -0.47
N ARG A 123 9.17 -3.65 -1.04
CA ARG A 123 10.50 -3.06 -0.98
C ARG A 123 10.34 -1.61 -0.56
#